data_AF-A0A9P4LTD3-F1
#
_entry.id   AF-A0A9P4LTD3-F1
#
_cell.length_a   1.000
_cell.length_b   1.000
_cell.length_c   1.000
_cell.angle_alpha   90.00
_cell.angle_beta   90.00
_cell.angle_gamma   90.00
#
_symmetry.space_group_name_H-M   'P 1'
#
loop_
_entity.id
_entity.type
_entity.pdbx_description
1 polymer ?
#
loop_
_entity_poly.entity_id
_entity_poly.type
_entity_poly.pdbx_seq_one_letter_code
_entity_poly.pdbx_strand_id
1 'polypeptide(L)'
;QKKLSLEQELELVRYIGDLTGRGVSPPGGIVQDFASAVAKEDISESWVIRFVKNYKDQLTAKWTTGMDRVRHQADSEVKYKLYFDLLHSKIDKYQVEPQHMYDMDEKGFLIGVTSRSKRIFSKYLWQQG
;
A
#
# COMPACT_ATOMS: atom_id res chain seq x y z
N GLN A 1 -18.07 -19.39 7.96
CA GLN A 1 -18.58 -18.59 6.81
C GLN A 1 -17.44 -17.77 6.22
N LYS A 2 -17.34 -17.66 4.89
CA LYS A 2 -16.46 -16.67 4.26
C LYS A 2 -17.10 -15.29 4.48
N LYS A 3 -16.31 -14.34 4.98
CA LYS A 3 -16.76 -12.98 5.32
C LYS A 3 -16.96 -12.10 4.08
N LEU A 4 -16.15 -12.33 3.05
CA LEU A 4 -16.30 -11.73 1.73
C LEU A 4 -16.69 -12.80 0.70
N SER A 5 -17.41 -12.39 -0.34
CA SER A 5 -17.63 -13.19 -1.53
C SER A 5 -16.32 -13.34 -2.33
N LEU A 6 -16.29 -14.32 -3.24
CA LEU A 6 -15.13 -14.54 -4.10
C LEU A 6 -14.83 -13.29 -4.96
N GLU A 7 -15.86 -12.63 -5.49
CA GLU A 7 -15.72 -11.43 -6.32
C GLU A 7 -15.11 -10.27 -5.52
N GLN A 8 -15.55 -10.07 -4.27
CA GLN A 8 -14.98 -9.05 -3.38
C GLN A 8 -13.52 -9.34 -3.02
N GLU A 9 -13.17 -10.60 -2.77
CA GLU A 9 -11.77 -10.97 -2.51
C GLU A 9 -10.89 -10.73 -3.75
N LEU A 10 -11.37 -11.08 -4.95
CA LEU A 10 -10.64 -10.85 -6.20
C LEU A 10 -10.46 -9.36 -6.51
N GLU A 11 -11.49 -8.55 -6.25
CA GLU A 11 -11.40 -7.10 -6.37
C GLU A 11 -10.36 -6.52 -5.42
N LEU A 12 -10.32 -7.02 -4.17
CA LEU A 12 -9.31 -6.59 -3.19
C LEU A 12 -7.89 -6.99 -3.62
N VAL A 13 -7.71 -8.17 -4.23
CA VAL A 13 -6.41 -8.57 -4.81
C VAL A 13 -6.00 -7.62 -5.94
N ARG A 14 -6.93 -7.28 -6.85
CA ARG A 14 -6.68 -6.33 -7.94
C ARG A 14 -6.28 -4.96 -7.40
N TYR A 15 -7.02 -4.46 -6.42
CA TYR A 15 -6.75 -3.17 -5.80
C TYR A 15 -5.38 -3.13 -5.10
N ILE A 16 -4.98 -4.19 -4.41
CA ILE A 16 -3.63 -4.32 -3.86
C ILE A 16 -2.57 -4.29 -4.98
N GLY A 17 -2.85 -4.92 -6.12
CA GLY A 17 -2.01 -4.84 -7.32
C GLY A 17 -1.77 -3.41 -7.79
N ASP A 18 -2.84 -2.61 -7.89
CA ASP A 18 -2.75 -1.20 -8.27
C ASP A 18 -1.94 -0.39 -7.24
N LEU A 19 -2.15 -0.65 -5.94
CA LEU A 19 -1.38 -0.01 -4.88
C LEU A 19 0.12 -0.37 -4.96
N THR A 20 0.44 -1.63 -5.25
CA THR A 20 1.83 -2.06 -5.47
C THR A 20 2.44 -1.39 -6.68
N GLY A 21 1.73 -1.30 -7.82
CA GLY A 21 2.22 -0.61 -9.01
C GLY A 21 2.45 0.89 -8.80
N ARG A 22 1.75 1.49 -7.83
CA ARG A 22 1.93 2.89 -7.41
C ARG A 22 3.02 3.08 -6.33
N GLY A 23 3.64 2.00 -5.85
CA GLY A 23 4.66 2.06 -4.79
C GLY A 23 4.09 2.23 -3.38
N VAL A 24 2.78 2.11 -3.17
CA VAL A 24 2.08 2.34 -1.90
C VAL A 24 1.45 1.07 -1.34
N SER A 25 2.22 -0.02 -1.30
CA SER A 25 1.71 -1.31 -0.85
C SER A 25 1.24 -1.27 0.62
N PRO A 26 0.01 -1.74 0.92
CA PRO A 26 -0.61 -1.54 2.22
C PRO A 26 -0.02 -2.47 3.31
N PRO A 27 -0.06 -2.05 4.59
CA PRO A 27 0.16 -2.95 5.72
C PRO A 27 -1.06 -3.87 5.92
N GLY A 28 -0.88 -4.95 6.70
CA GLY A 28 -1.95 -5.90 6.99
C GLY A 28 -3.20 -5.27 7.63
N GLY A 29 -3.01 -4.31 8.55
CA GLY A 29 -4.13 -3.60 9.19
C GLY A 29 -4.99 -2.80 8.20
N ILE A 30 -4.38 -2.13 7.22
CA ILE A 30 -5.16 -1.41 6.19
C ILE A 30 -5.91 -2.39 5.27
N VAL A 31 -5.34 -3.57 4.98
CA VAL A 31 -6.06 -4.62 4.23
C VAL A 31 -7.23 -5.16 5.04
N GLN A 32 -7.09 -5.25 6.37
CA GLN A 32 -8.20 -5.55 7.29
C GLN A 32 -9.26 -4.47 7.21
N ASP A 33 -8.89 -3.18 7.29
CA ASP A 33 -9.83 -2.06 7.20
C ASP A 33 -10.61 -2.04 5.89
N PHE A 34 -9.93 -2.30 4.76
CA PHE A 34 -10.59 -2.45 3.46
C PHE A 34 -11.61 -3.59 3.47
N ALA A 35 -11.21 -4.76 4.00
CA ALA A 35 -12.09 -5.90 4.07
C ALA A 35 -13.28 -5.64 5.01
N SER A 36 -13.05 -5.00 6.16
CA SER A 36 -14.10 -4.62 7.11
C SER A 36 -15.10 -3.64 6.49
N ALA A 37 -14.61 -2.64 5.74
CA ALA A 37 -15.45 -1.69 5.04
C ALA A 37 -16.34 -2.36 3.97
N VAL A 38 -15.77 -3.32 3.22
CA VAL A 38 -16.52 -4.09 2.21
C VAL A 38 -17.54 -5.04 2.86
N ALA A 39 -17.20 -5.65 3.98
CA ALA A 39 -18.08 -6.56 4.72
C ALA A 39 -19.14 -5.84 5.57
N LYS A 40 -18.94 -4.54 5.84
CA LYS A 40 -19.73 -3.73 6.79
C LYS A 40 -19.74 -4.30 8.21
N GLU A 41 -18.66 -4.98 8.58
CA GLU A 41 -18.43 -5.56 9.91
C GLU A 41 -16.92 -5.69 10.18
N ASP A 42 -16.54 -5.77 11.45
CA ASP A 42 -15.14 -5.92 11.82
C ASP A 42 -14.60 -7.30 11.44
N ILE A 43 -13.59 -7.30 10.58
CA ILE A 43 -12.85 -8.50 10.20
C ILE A 43 -11.63 -8.66 11.10
N SER A 44 -11.27 -9.90 11.43
CA SER A 44 -10.11 -10.20 12.27
C SER A 44 -8.79 -10.21 11.50
N GLU A 45 -7.68 -9.96 12.18
CA GLU A 45 -6.32 -10.08 11.61
C GLU A 45 -6.05 -11.49 11.05
N SER A 46 -6.61 -12.52 11.70
CA SER A 46 -6.54 -13.91 11.22
C SER A 46 -7.12 -14.10 9.81
N TRP A 47 -8.12 -13.30 9.44
CA TRP A 47 -8.67 -13.33 8.09
C TRP A 47 -7.65 -12.81 7.06
N VAL A 48 -6.90 -11.74 7.37
CA VAL A 48 -5.85 -11.21 6.46
C VAL A 48 -4.76 -12.24 6.23
N ILE A 49 -4.33 -12.95 7.28
CA ILE A 49 -3.34 -14.04 7.15
C ILE A 49 -3.87 -15.13 6.22
N ARG A 50 -5.14 -15.51 6.38
CA ARG A 50 -5.78 -16.53 5.53
C ARG A 50 -5.97 -16.04 4.09
N PHE A 51 -6.37 -14.79 3.90
CA PHE A 51 -6.52 -14.15 2.60
C PHE A 51 -5.20 -14.19 1.83
N VAL A 52 -4.10 -13.70 2.42
CA VAL A 52 -2.78 -13.76 1.78
C VAL A 52 -2.34 -15.20 1.49
N LYS A 53 -2.64 -16.16 2.39
CA LYS A 53 -2.36 -17.58 2.17
C LYS A 53 -3.17 -18.17 1.01
N ASN A 54 -4.45 -17.82 0.90
CA ASN A 54 -5.35 -18.31 -0.15
C ASN A 54 -4.95 -17.77 -1.53
N TYR A 55 -4.45 -16.53 -1.58
CA TYR A 55 -4.00 -15.88 -2.81
C TYR A 55 -2.47 -15.84 -2.94
N LYS A 56 -1.75 -16.83 -2.39
CA LYS A 56 -0.27 -16.91 -2.36
C LYS A 56 0.44 -16.86 -3.72
N ASP A 57 -0.29 -17.11 -4.80
CA ASP A 57 0.22 -17.06 -6.16
C ASP A 57 0.17 -15.64 -6.73
N GLN A 58 -0.69 -14.77 -6.17
CA GLN A 58 -0.89 -13.39 -6.59
C GLN A 58 -0.36 -12.38 -5.56
N LEU A 59 -0.35 -12.74 -4.27
CA LEU A 59 0.05 -11.87 -3.17
C LEU A 59 1.25 -12.43 -2.42
N THR A 60 2.07 -11.54 -1.88
CA THR A 60 3.17 -11.87 -0.97
C THR A 60 3.24 -10.86 0.16
N ALA A 61 3.56 -11.32 1.37
CA ALA A 61 3.88 -10.44 2.48
C ALA A 61 5.41 -10.33 2.64
N LYS A 62 5.97 -9.12 2.60
CA LYS A 62 7.42 -8.88 2.74
C LYS A 62 7.69 -7.78 3.75
N TRP A 63 8.85 -7.86 4.38
CA TRP A 63 9.36 -6.80 5.25
C TRP A 63 10.07 -5.76 4.41
N THR A 64 9.70 -4.49 4.58
CA THR A 64 10.41 -3.35 4.00
C THR A 64 11.33 -2.75 5.05
N THR A 65 12.57 -2.44 4.68
CA THR A 65 13.53 -1.71 5.53
C THR A 65 13.27 -0.21 5.47
N GLY A 66 13.58 0.51 6.55
CA GLY A 66 13.49 1.97 6.57
C GLY A 66 14.37 2.64 5.51
N MET A 67 13.92 3.78 5.00
CA MET A 67 14.53 4.46 3.84
C MET A 67 15.79 5.29 4.14
N ASP A 68 16.33 5.28 5.37
CA ASP A 68 17.36 6.25 5.80
C ASP A 68 18.62 6.27 4.94
N ARG A 69 19.11 5.12 4.46
CA ARG A 69 20.32 5.09 3.61
C ARG A 69 20.08 5.70 2.22
N VAL A 70 18.85 5.63 1.71
CA VAL A 70 18.48 6.15 0.38
C VAL A 70 18.25 7.66 0.44
N ARG A 71 17.71 8.18 1.56
CA ARG A 71 17.48 9.62 1.77
C ARG A 71 18.77 10.43 1.70
N HIS A 72 19.85 9.94 2.30
CA HIS A 72 21.12 10.67 2.28
C HIS A 72 21.72 10.78 0.86
N GLN A 73 21.42 9.83 -0.03
CA GLN A 73 21.85 9.86 -1.44
C GLN A 73 20.90 10.66 -2.35
N ALA A 74 19.75 11.10 -1.85
CA ALA A 74 18.71 11.80 -2.60
C ALA A 74 18.79 13.32 -2.50
N ASP A 75 19.74 13.86 -1.74
CA ASP A 75 19.91 15.30 -1.55
C ASP A 75 20.49 15.96 -2.83
N SER A 76 19.59 16.45 -3.67
CA SER A 76 19.91 17.11 -4.94
C SER A 76 18.74 17.96 -5.41
N GLU A 77 19.01 19.21 -5.76
CA GLU A 77 18.03 20.15 -6.30
C GLU A 77 17.23 19.57 -7.48
N VAL A 78 17.91 18.89 -8.41
CA VAL A 78 17.26 18.26 -9.58
C VAL A 78 16.26 17.20 -9.16
N LYS A 79 16.58 16.40 -8.13
CA LYS A 79 15.69 15.36 -7.60
C LYS A 79 14.47 15.99 -6.91
N TYR A 80 14.66 17.08 -6.18
CA TYR A 80 13.55 17.81 -5.57
C TYR A 80 12.59 18.38 -6.61
N LYS A 81 13.12 19.01 -7.67
CA LYS A 81 12.26 19.53 -8.74
C LYS A 81 11.43 18.43 -9.39
N LEU A 82 12.08 17.32 -9.79
CA LEU A 82 11.38 16.16 -10.36
C LEU A 82 10.33 15.58 -9.41
N TYR A 83 10.63 15.54 -8.10
CA TYR A 83 9.69 15.08 -7.08
C TYR A 83 8.45 15.98 -7.01
N PHE A 84 8.60 17.30 -6.92
CA PHE A 84 7.47 18.21 -6.83
C PHE A 84 6.64 18.26 -8.13
N ASP A 85 7.29 18.22 -9.30
CA ASP A 85 6.60 18.12 -10.59
C ASP A 85 5.73 16.85 -10.65
N LEU A 86 6.29 15.72 -10.21
CA LEU A 86 5.55 14.45 -10.12
C LEU A 86 4.42 14.54 -9.10
N LEU A 87 4.66 15.13 -7.92
CA LEU A 87 3.68 15.27 -6.84
C LEU A 87 2.47 16.08 -7.31
N HIS A 88 2.68 17.25 -7.91
CA HIS A 88 1.60 18.08 -8.45
C HIS A 88 0.80 17.33 -9.52
N SER A 89 1.47 16.64 -10.44
CA SER A 89 0.80 15.80 -11.44
C SER A 89 -0.10 14.72 -10.82
N LYS A 90 0.29 14.12 -9.70
CA LYS A 90 -0.54 13.11 -9.01
C LYS A 90 -1.68 13.72 -8.23
N ILE A 91 -1.47 14.87 -7.58
CA ILE A 91 -2.54 15.62 -6.90
C ILE A 91 -3.66 15.93 -7.89
N ASP A 92 -3.31 16.45 -9.07
CA ASP A 92 -4.27 16.76 -10.13
C ASP A 92 -4.97 15.51 -10.66
N LYS A 93 -4.19 14.45 -10.96
CA LYS A 93 -4.71 13.19 -11.50
C LYS A 93 -5.76 12.53 -10.59
N TYR A 94 -5.52 12.55 -9.28
CA TYR A 94 -6.38 11.87 -8.32
C TYR A 94 -7.30 12.83 -7.56
N GLN A 95 -7.30 14.12 -7.92
CA GLN A 95 -8.12 15.16 -7.30
C GLN A 95 -7.97 15.18 -5.78
N VAL A 96 -6.73 15.12 -5.30
CA VAL A 96 -6.43 15.07 -3.85
C VAL A 96 -6.72 16.44 -3.25
N GLU A 97 -7.72 16.51 -2.36
CA GLU A 97 -8.05 17.74 -1.66
C GLU A 97 -7.01 18.09 -0.60
N PRO A 98 -6.76 19.39 -0.34
CA PRO A 98 -5.76 19.82 0.64
C PRO A 98 -5.90 19.22 2.03
N GLN A 99 -7.13 19.03 2.50
CA GLN A 99 -7.41 18.41 3.80
C GLN A 99 -6.91 16.96 3.92
N HIS A 100 -6.74 16.24 2.80
CA HIS A 100 -6.22 14.87 2.79
C HIS A 100 -4.70 14.78 2.57
N MET A 101 -4.01 15.92 2.38
CA MET A 101 -2.56 15.94 2.15
C MET A 101 -1.74 15.80 3.43
N TYR A 102 -2.28 16.26 4.56
CA TYR A 102 -1.51 16.38 5.81
C TYR A 102 -1.40 15.08 6.62
N ASP A 103 -2.20 14.04 6.31
CA ASP A 103 -2.22 12.74 7.02
C ASP A 103 -1.22 11.70 6.45
N MET A 104 -0.37 12.11 5.51
CA MET A 104 0.48 11.20 4.74
C MET A 104 1.58 10.49 5.56
N ASP A 105 2.00 11.05 6.68
CA ASP A 105 3.00 10.48 7.59
C ASP A 105 2.39 9.61 8.71
N GLU A 106 1.15 9.91 9.12
CA GLU A 106 0.40 9.12 10.12
C GLU A 106 -0.18 7.83 9.54
N LYS A 107 -0.72 7.89 8.32
CA LYS A 107 -1.26 6.71 7.64
C LYS A 107 -0.08 5.94 7.11
N GLY A 108 0.33 4.91 7.85
CA GLY A 108 1.57 4.17 7.61
C GLY A 108 1.64 3.44 6.28
N PHE A 109 1.54 4.11 5.14
CA PHE A 109 1.93 3.70 3.79
C PHE A 109 3.43 3.94 3.60
N LEU A 110 3.99 3.43 2.50
CA LEU A 110 5.44 3.40 2.22
C LEU A 110 6.12 4.77 2.09
N ILE A 111 5.40 5.87 2.18
CA ILE A 111 5.91 7.23 1.91
C ILE A 111 6.76 7.76 3.08
N GLY A 112 6.45 7.37 4.32
CA GLY A 112 7.12 7.85 5.54
C GLY A 112 7.97 6.80 6.28
N VAL A 113 8.05 5.56 5.81
CA VAL A 113 8.55 4.42 6.62
C VAL A 113 10.00 4.60 7.06
N THR A 114 10.19 4.98 8.33
CA THR A 114 11.48 5.08 9.04
C THR A 114 11.89 3.74 9.66
N SER A 115 10.92 2.90 10.02
CA SER A 115 11.13 1.61 10.70
C SER A 115 10.71 0.41 9.84
N ARG A 116 11.21 -0.78 10.18
CA ARG A 116 10.90 -2.01 9.44
C ARG A 116 9.41 -2.36 9.57
N SER A 117 8.69 -2.49 8.46
CA SER A 117 7.25 -2.82 8.47
C SER A 117 6.90 -3.96 7.50
N LYS A 118 5.87 -4.75 7.84
CA LYS A 118 5.40 -5.86 6.99
C LYS A 118 4.27 -5.37 6.08
N ARG A 119 4.42 -5.61 4.79
CA ARG A 119 3.54 -5.11 3.73
C ARG A 119 3.04 -6.23 2.85
N ILE A 120 1.84 -6.07 2.28
CA ILE A 120 1.24 -6.99 1.34
C ILE A 120 1.41 -6.42 -0.06
N PHE A 121 2.06 -7.17 -0.93
CA PHE A 121 2.38 -6.79 -2.30
C PHE A 121 1.69 -7.73 -3.29
N SER A 122 1.46 -7.22 -4.50
CA SER A 122 1.38 -8.09 -5.68
C SER A 122 2.71 -8.84 -5.85
N LYS A 123 2.64 -10.17 -5.88
CA LYS A 123 3.79 -11.07 -6.01
C LYS A 123 4.48 -10.90 -7.36
N TYR A 124 3.69 -10.71 -8.42
CA TYR A 124 4.22 -10.48 -9.76
C TYR A 124 5.05 -9.19 -9.81
N LEU A 125 4.46 -8.06 -9.38
CA LEU A 125 5.15 -6.76 -9.42
C LEU A 125 6.37 -6.71 -8.50
N TRP A 126 6.30 -7.36 -7.34
CA TRP A 126 7.44 -7.45 -6.41
C TRP A 126 8.63 -8.22 -6.99
N GLN A 127 8.39 -9.21 -7.86
CA GLN A 127 9.48 -9.98 -8.47
C GLN A 127 10.15 -9.26 -9.65
N GLN A 128 9.52 -8.21 -10.19
CA GLN A 128 10.01 -7.45 -11.34
C GLN A 128 10.84 -6.21 -10.93
N GLY A 129 10.74 -5.78 -9.67
CA GLY A 129 11.49 -4.67 -9.10
C GLY A 129 12.66 -5.13 -8.25
#